data_AF-A0A8D1XLU1-F1
#
_entry.id   AF-A0A8D1XLU1-F1
#
_cell.length_a   1.000
_cell.length_b   1.000
_cell.length_c   1.000
_cell.angle_alpha   90.00
_cell.angle_beta   90.00
_cell.angle_gamma   90.00
#
_symmetry.space_group_name_H-M   'P 1'
#
loop_
_entity.id
_entity.type
_entity.pdbx_description
1 polymer ?
#
loop_
_entity_poly.entity_id
_entity_poly.type
_entity_poly.pdbx_seq_one_letter_code
_entity_poly.pdbx_strand_id
1 'polypeptide(L)'
;MWTKKKEAGRPRGGRMAAGPNGLEEWVGSAYLFVESSLDKVVLSESYAHQQHKAAVYRALRTALAESGGSPEELQMLKIHRSDPQLIVQLRFCGRQACSRFLRAYREGALRTALQACLEAALALSSVPLQLELRASAERLDALLTDEERCLNFIFAQKPDRLRDEELTELEDALRNLTCGSGGQGGDVEGAPATSTAEKLPPPPSGQTFLFQGQPVVNRPLSLQDQLTFARSVGLKWRKVGRSLQRGCRALRDPALDSLAYEYEREGLYEQAFQLLRRFVQAEGRRATLQRLVEALEENELTSLAEDLLGLANPDGSLA
;
A
#
# COMPACT_ATOMS: atom_id res chain seq x y z
N MET A 1 72.01 -19.07 -31.85
CA MET A 1 71.65 -19.82 -30.63
C MET A 1 70.73 -18.94 -29.78
N TRP A 2 69.56 -19.48 -29.39
CA TRP A 2 68.91 -19.42 -28.06
C TRP A 2 68.83 -18.04 -27.34
N THR A 3 67.77 -17.56 -26.70
CA THR A 3 66.42 -17.99 -26.26
C THR A 3 65.79 -16.75 -25.59
N LYS A 4 64.51 -16.41 -25.84
CA LYS A 4 63.34 -16.58 -24.94
C LYS A 4 63.18 -15.59 -23.75
N LYS A 5 62.19 -14.68 -23.90
CA LYS A 5 61.00 -14.41 -23.03
C LYS A 5 61.18 -14.20 -21.50
N LYS A 6 60.71 -13.05 -20.96
CA LYS A 6 59.54 -12.94 -20.04
C LYS A 6 59.29 -11.52 -19.47
N GLU A 7 58.00 -11.21 -19.31
CA GLU A 7 57.38 -10.08 -18.61
C GLU A 7 57.75 -9.94 -17.12
N ALA A 8 57.68 -8.71 -16.58
CA ALA A 8 56.64 -8.29 -15.61
C ALA A 8 56.93 -6.90 -15.02
N GLY A 9 55.88 -6.07 -14.85
CA GLY A 9 55.85 -5.13 -13.71
C GLY A 9 55.42 -3.67 -13.93
N ARG A 10 54.10 -3.44 -13.89
CA ARG A 10 53.35 -2.22 -13.49
C ARG A 10 53.42 -0.96 -14.37
N PRO A 11 52.28 -0.56 -14.98
CA PRO A 11 51.97 0.84 -15.20
C PRO A 11 51.31 1.48 -13.97
N ARG A 12 51.54 2.79 -13.90
CA ARG A 12 51.12 3.78 -12.92
C ARG A 12 49.63 3.73 -12.58
N GLY A 13 49.33 4.04 -11.32
CA GLY A 13 47.99 4.18 -10.78
C GLY A 13 47.13 5.10 -11.65
N GLY A 14 46.15 4.49 -12.32
CA GLY A 14 45.03 5.17 -12.92
C GLY A 14 44.17 5.75 -11.81
N ARG A 15 44.10 7.07 -11.78
CA ARG A 15 43.09 7.83 -11.04
C ARG A 15 41.74 7.47 -11.68
N MET A 16 41.04 6.49 -11.12
CA MET A 16 39.64 6.26 -11.49
C MET A 16 38.85 7.46 -10.99
N ALA A 17 38.55 8.38 -11.89
CA ALA A 17 37.38 9.22 -11.73
C ALA A 17 36.18 8.26 -11.74
N ALA A 18 35.65 7.97 -10.56
CA ALA A 18 34.29 7.48 -10.45
C ALA A 18 33.41 8.57 -11.07
N GLY A 19 32.97 8.36 -12.31
CA GLY A 19 31.87 9.12 -12.87
C GLY A 19 30.66 9.02 -11.94
N PRO A 20 29.73 9.98 -11.98
CA PRO A 20 28.56 9.97 -11.11
C PRO A 20 27.78 8.68 -11.38
N ASN A 21 27.94 7.71 -10.47
CA ASN A 21 27.17 6.49 -10.47
C ASN A 21 25.81 6.87 -9.90
N GLY A 22 24.90 7.16 -10.81
CA GLY A 22 23.53 7.57 -10.54
C GLY A 22 22.82 7.72 -11.86
N LEU A 23 22.61 6.61 -12.59
CA LEU A 23 21.50 6.54 -13.53
C LEU A 23 20.26 6.89 -12.71
N GLU A 24 19.77 8.11 -12.85
CA GLU A 24 18.48 8.49 -12.27
C GLU A 24 17.47 7.43 -12.72
N GLU A 25 16.92 6.71 -11.74
CA GLU A 25 15.91 5.71 -12.00
C GLU A 25 14.72 6.42 -12.68
N TRP A 26 14.41 6.03 -13.92
CA TRP A 26 13.30 6.64 -14.64
C TRP A 26 12.02 6.31 -13.91
N VAL A 27 11.40 7.32 -13.29
CA VAL A 27 10.13 7.18 -12.57
C VAL A 27 9.23 8.31 -13.00
N GLY A 28 8.00 7.97 -13.35
CA GLY A 28 6.98 8.94 -13.76
C GLY A 28 5.59 8.53 -13.29
N SER A 29 4.63 9.43 -13.43
CA SER A 29 3.25 9.20 -13.01
C SER A 29 2.23 9.73 -14.01
N ALA A 30 1.07 9.09 -14.05
CA ALA A 30 -0.07 9.47 -14.89
C ALA A 30 -1.38 9.11 -14.19
N TYR A 31 -2.48 9.65 -14.71
CA TYR A 31 -3.83 9.35 -14.27
C TYR A 31 -4.59 8.69 -15.42
N LEU A 32 -5.13 7.50 -15.14
CA LEU A 32 -5.98 6.75 -16.04
C LEU A 32 -7.44 6.91 -15.59
N PHE A 33 -8.24 7.58 -16.40
CA PHE A 33 -9.67 7.75 -16.20
C PHE A 33 -10.38 6.57 -16.86
N VAL A 34 -11.29 5.93 -16.13
CA VAL A 34 -12.05 4.77 -16.55
C VAL A 34 -13.53 5.05 -16.33
N GLU A 35 -14.30 4.98 -17.41
CA GLU A 35 -15.73 5.25 -17.40
C GLU A 35 -16.48 4.18 -18.19
N SER A 36 -17.65 3.77 -17.69
CA SER A 36 -18.57 2.94 -18.47
C SER A 36 -19.41 3.82 -19.39
N SER A 37 -19.62 3.36 -20.63
CA SER A 37 -20.59 4.01 -21.54
C SER A 37 -22.03 3.57 -21.27
N LEU A 38 -22.28 2.74 -20.24
CA LEU A 38 -23.62 2.35 -19.83
C LEU A 38 -24.06 3.17 -18.62
N ASP A 39 -25.15 3.93 -18.75
CA ASP A 39 -25.71 4.77 -17.68
C ASP A 39 -26.03 3.99 -16.39
N LYS A 40 -26.27 2.67 -16.51
CA LYS A 40 -26.59 1.79 -15.38
C LYS A 40 -25.37 1.29 -14.63
N VAL A 41 -24.16 1.46 -15.18
CA VAL A 41 -22.92 0.91 -14.61
C VAL A 41 -22.02 2.05 -14.18
N VAL A 42 -22.28 2.57 -12.99
CA VAL A 42 -21.44 3.62 -12.40
C VAL A 42 -20.26 2.97 -11.67
N LEU A 43 -19.06 3.10 -12.24
CA LEU A 43 -17.86 2.48 -11.69
C LEU A 43 -17.46 3.09 -10.34
N SER A 44 -17.69 4.40 -10.16
CA SER A 44 -17.46 5.13 -8.91
C SER A 44 -18.26 4.54 -7.73
N GLU A 45 -19.50 4.12 -7.98
CA GLU A 45 -20.42 3.49 -7.02
C GLU A 45 -20.07 2.01 -6.81
N SER A 46 -19.77 1.30 -7.89
CA SER A 46 -19.32 -0.11 -7.84
C SER A 46 -18.07 -0.26 -6.97
N TYR A 47 -17.13 0.68 -7.06
CA TYR A 47 -15.94 0.70 -6.20
C TYR A 47 -16.24 1.13 -4.74
N ALA A 48 -17.30 1.90 -4.52
CA ALA A 48 -17.77 2.26 -3.18
C ALA A 48 -18.35 1.06 -2.44
N HIS A 49 -18.98 0.14 -3.18
CA HIS A 49 -19.70 -0.98 -2.61
C HIS A 49 -18.73 -2.03 -2.05
N GLN A 50 -18.84 -2.32 -0.76
CA GLN A 50 -17.86 -3.14 -0.04
C GLN A 50 -17.69 -4.56 -0.61
N GLN A 51 -18.75 -5.13 -1.19
CA GLN A 51 -18.68 -6.44 -1.84
C GLN A 51 -17.99 -6.40 -3.22
N HIS A 52 -18.13 -5.31 -3.96
CA HIS A 52 -17.62 -5.20 -5.34
C HIS A 52 -16.23 -4.55 -5.40
N LYS A 53 -15.87 -3.73 -4.40
CA LYS A 53 -14.60 -3.02 -4.31
C LYS A 53 -13.38 -3.90 -4.55
N ALA A 54 -13.31 -5.05 -3.88
CA ALA A 54 -12.19 -6.00 -4.05
C ALA A 54 -12.17 -6.63 -5.46
N ALA A 55 -13.35 -6.91 -6.04
CA ALA A 55 -13.47 -7.47 -7.37
C ALA A 55 -13.06 -6.45 -8.46
N VAL A 56 -13.54 -5.20 -8.34
CA VAL A 56 -13.17 -4.08 -9.24
C VAL A 56 -11.67 -3.80 -9.14
N TYR A 57 -11.12 -3.74 -7.93
CA TYR A 57 -9.68 -3.57 -7.74
C TYR A 57 -8.87 -4.70 -8.38
N ARG A 58 -9.28 -5.96 -8.18
CA ARG A 58 -8.65 -7.13 -8.79
C ARG A 58 -8.69 -7.02 -10.31
N ALA A 59 -9.81 -6.60 -10.88
CA ALA A 59 -9.99 -6.42 -12.32
C ALA A 59 -9.01 -5.38 -12.88
N LEU A 60 -8.93 -4.20 -12.24
CA LEU A 60 -7.96 -3.14 -12.61
C LEU A 60 -6.52 -3.66 -12.55
N ARG A 61 -6.16 -4.35 -11.45
CA ARG A 61 -4.81 -4.88 -11.27
C ARG A 61 -4.44 -5.90 -12.34
N THR A 62 -5.34 -6.85 -12.63
CA THR A 62 -5.09 -7.90 -13.63
C THR A 62 -4.90 -7.29 -15.02
N ALA A 63 -5.79 -6.41 -15.45
CA ALA A 63 -5.70 -5.78 -16.77
C ALA A 63 -4.43 -4.91 -16.93
N LEU A 64 -4.03 -4.19 -15.87
CA LEU A 64 -2.80 -3.40 -15.87
C LEU A 64 -1.55 -4.29 -15.90
N ALA A 65 -1.54 -5.43 -15.23
CA ALA A 65 -0.42 -6.37 -15.26
C ALA A 65 -0.20 -6.95 -16.68
N GLU A 66 -1.29 -7.23 -17.40
CA GLU A 66 -1.22 -7.72 -18.79
C GLU A 66 -0.65 -6.67 -19.76
N SER A 67 -0.96 -5.40 -19.54
CA SER A 67 -0.63 -4.31 -20.48
C SER A 67 0.63 -3.53 -20.11
N GLY A 68 0.95 -3.42 -18.82
CA GLY A 68 2.01 -2.58 -18.29
C GLY A 68 3.21 -3.31 -17.69
N GLY A 69 3.12 -4.64 -17.57
CA GLY A 69 4.20 -5.46 -17.03
C GLY A 69 4.04 -5.79 -15.56
N SER A 70 5.14 -6.08 -14.89
CA SER A 70 5.12 -6.55 -13.50
C SER A 70 4.61 -5.46 -12.55
N PRO A 71 4.10 -5.83 -11.34
CA PRO A 71 3.72 -4.85 -10.32
C PRO A 71 4.90 -4.01 -9.80
N GLU A 72 6.14 -4.35 -10.14
CA GLU A 72 7.32 -3.51 -9.84
C GLU A 72 7.49 -2.41 -10.90
N GLU A 73 7.18 -2.74 -12.16
CA GLU A 73 7.26 -1.85 -13.33
C GLU A 73 6.09 -0.86 -13.43
N LEU A 74 4.86 -1.31 -13.11
CA LEU A 74 3.65 -0.49 -13.11
C LEU A 74 2.86 -0.68 -11.82
N GLN A 75 2.73 0.39 -11.04
CA GLN A 75 2.05 0.41 -9.75
C GLN A 75 0.81 1.29 -9.80
N MET A 76 -0.27 0.83 -9.18
CA MET A 76 -1.39 1.70 -8.82
C MET A 76 -1.07 2.35 -7.47
N LEU A 77 -0.96 3.68 -7.46
CA LEU A 77 -0.73 4.44 -6.24
C LEU A 77 -2.03 4.72 -5.50
N LYS A 78 -3.09 5.09 -6.22
CA LYS A 78 -4.38 5.49 -5.64
C LYS A 78 -5.51 5.28 -6.65
N ILE A 79 -6.71 5.00 -6.14
CA ILE A 79 -7.93 4.99 -6.94
C ILE A 79 -8.83 6.11 -6.40
N HIS A 80 -9.07 7.13 -7.21
CA HIS A 80 -10.01 8.19 -6.88
C HIS A 80 -11.39 7.85 -7.45
N ARG A 81 -12.41 8.05 -6.63
CA ARG A 81 -13.81 8.02 -7.06
C ARG A 81 -14.19 9.44 -7.49
N SER A 82 -14.44 9.65 -8.77
CA SER A 82 -14.84 10.94 -9.33
C SER A 82 -16.02 10.72 -10.26
N ASP A 83 -17.22 10.79 -9.68
CA ASP A 83 -18.47 10.40 -10.32
C ASP A 83 -18.65 10.98 -11.74
N PRO A 84 -18.94 10.15 -12.78
CA PRO A 84 -19.16 8.69 -12.80
C PRO A 84 -17.89 7.82 -12.94
N GLN A 85 -16.72 8.44 -13.02
CA GLN A 85 -15.46 7.81 -13.38
C GLN A 85 -14.68 7.26 -12.17
N LEU A 86 -13.82 6.28 -12.45
CA LEU A 86 -12.70 5.92 -11.58
C LEU A 86 -11.42 6.49 -12.17
N ILE A 87 -10.62 7.16 -11.35
CA ILE A 87 -9.33 7.70 -11.75
C ILE A 87 -8.24 6.93 -11.03
N VAL A 88 -7.43 6.18 -11.77
CA VAL A 88 -6.32 5.39 -11.24
C VAL A 88 -5.04 6.19 -11.39
N GLN A 89 -4.41 6.55 -10.28
CA GLN A 89 -3.07 7.14 -10.27
C GLN A 89 -2.04 6.03 -10.46
N LEU A 90 -1.25 6.12 -11.53
CA LEU A 90 -0.25 5.16 -11.93
C LEU A 90 1.15 5.68 -11.64
N ARG A 91 2.04 4.79 -11.23
CA ARG A 91 3.49 4.99 -11.16
C ARG A 91 4.17 4.01 -12.10
N PHE A 92 5.04 4.54 -12.94
CA PHE A 92 5.88 3.75 -13.82
C PHE A 92 7.31 3.75 -13.30
N CYS A 93 7.92 2.58 -13.21
CA CYS A 93 9.31 2.37 -12.88
C CYS A 93 10.00 1.79 -14.12
N GLY A 94 10.80 2.62 -14.79
CA GLY A 94 11.48 2.27 -16.03
C GLY A 94 10.75 2.74 -17.29
N ARG A 95 11.52 3.39 -18.18
CA ARG A 95 11.03 3.97 -19.43
C ARG A 95 10.41 2.92 -20.37
N GLN A 96 11.00 1.72 -20.41
CA GLN A 96 10.56 0.65 -21.31
C GLN A 96 9.19 0.08 -20.92
N ALA A 97 8.89 0.00 -19.62
CA ALA A 97 7.59 -0.43 -19.13
C ALA A 97 6.50 0.60 -19.48
N CYS A 98 6.79 1.88 -19.31
CA CYS A 98 5.88 2.95 -19.73
C CYS A 98 5.62 2.94 -21.24
N SER A 99 6.67 2.76 -22.07
CA SER A 99 6.54 2.59 -23.52
C SER A 99 5.62 1.42 -23.88
N ARG A 100 5.79 0.26 -23.22
CA ARG A 100 4.93 -0.92 -23.41
C ARG A 100 3.47 -0.61 -23.06
N PHE A 101 3.23 0.05 -21.93
CA PHE A 101 1.91 0.47 -21.50
C PHE A 101 1.25 1.43 -22.50
N LEU A 102 1.96 2.46 -22.97
CA LEU A 102 1.44 3.42 -23.96
C LEU A 102 1.03 2.74 -25.27
N ARG A 103 1.82 1.76 -25.71
CA ARG A 103 1.50 0.94 -26.89
C ARG A 103 0.21 0.14 -26.69
N ALA A 104 0.12 -0.59 -25.58
CA ALA A 104 -1.06 -1.39 -25.23
C ALA A 104 -2.32 -0.52 -25.03
N TYR A 105 -2.15 0.70 -24.50
CA TYR A 105 -3.21 1.69 -24.37
C TYR A 105 -3.72 2.15 -25.74
N ARG A 106 -2.80 2.57 -26.62
CA ARG A 106 -3.11 3.06 -27.98
C ARG A 106 -3.76 2.00 -28.85
N GLU A 107 -3.30 0.75 -28.76
CA GLU A 107 -3.81 -0.37 -29.55
C GLU A 107 -5.14 -0.93 -29.01
N GLY A 108 -5.62 -0.41 -27.87
CA GLY A 108 -6.87 -0.84 -27.25
C GLY A 108 -6.76 -2.13 -26.44
N ALA A 109 -5.58 -2.76 -26.37
CA ALA A 109 -5.36 -3.98 -25.59
C ALA A 109 -5.70 -3.78 -24.10
N LEU A 110 -5.28 -2.65 -23.50
CA LEU A 110 -5.63 -2.33 -22.11
C LEU A 110 -7.14 -2.18 -21.93
N ARG A 111 -7.82 -1.53 -22.89
CA ARG A 111 -9.28 -1.35 -22.85
C ARG A 111 -9.97 -2.71 -22.87
N THR A 112 -9.62 -3.58 -23.82
CA THR A 112 -10.21 -4.92 -23.93
C THR A 112 -9.99 -5.76 -22.67
N ALA A 113 -8.77 -5.74 -22.11
CA ALA A 113 -8.46 -6.46 -20.87
C ALA A 113 -9.28 -5.92 -19.68
N LEU A 114 -9.40 -4.59 -19.55
CA LEU A 114 -10.22 -3.96 -18.52
C LEU A 114 -11.70 -4.33 -18.65
N GLN A 115 -12.24 -4.34 -19.87
CA GLN A 115 -13.62 -4.72 -20.14
C GLN A 115 -13.89 -6.15 -19.69
N ALA A 116 -13.09 -7.11 -20.18
CA ALA A 116 -13.25 -8.52 -19.82
C ALA A 116 -13.13 -8.75 -18.30
N CYS A 117 -12.17 -8.08 -17.65
CA CYS A 117 -11.99 -8.21 -16.21
C CYS A 117 -13.15 -7.60 -15.41
N LEU A 118 -13.68 -6.45 -15.83
CA LEU A 118 -14.79 -5.79 -15.15
C LEU A 118 -16.13 -6.49 -15.40
N GLU A 119 -16.35 -7.05 -16.58
CA GLU A 119 -17.49 -7.91 -16.90
C GLU A 119 -17.54 -9.11 -15.95
N ALA A 120 -16.42 -9.80 -15.79
CA ALA A 120 -16.31 -10.91 -14.86
C ALA A 120 -16.48 -10.48 -13.39
N ALA A 121 -15.88 -9.35 -12.99
CA ALA A 121 -15.91 -8.87 -11.61
C ALA A 121 -17.29 -8.39 -11.16
N LEU A 122 -18.09 -7.84 -12.08
CA LEU A 122 -19.41 -7.28 -11.81
C LEU A 122 -20.56 -8.19 -12.30
N ALA A 123 -20.23 -9.39 -12.80
CA ALA A 123 -21.18 -10.33 -13.41
C ALA A 123 -22.05 -9.68 -14.50
N LEU A 124 -21.43 -8.84 -15.35
CA LEU A 124 -22.07 -8.15 -16.46
C LEU A 124 -21.83 -8.91 -17.77
N SER A 125 -22.79 -8.83 -18.70
CA SER A 125 -22.65 -9.43 -20.04
C SER A 125 -21.77 -8.63 -20.99
N SER A 126 -21.75 -7.30 -20.84
CA SER A 126 -20.87 -6.40 -21.58
C SER A 126 -20.72 -5.07 -20.87
N VAL A 127 -19.51 -4.51 -20.83
CA VAL A 127 -19.25 -3.16 -20.33
C VAL A 127 -18.39 -2.37 -21.33
N PRO A 128 -18.99 -1.57 -22.24
CA PRO A 128 -18.23 -0.63 -23.07
C PRO A 128 -17.50 0.38 -22.18
N LEU A 129 -16.18 0.47 -22.30
CA LEU A 129 -15.36 1.41 -21.53
C LEU A 129 -14.81 2.54 -22.39
N GLN A 130 -14.82 3.74 -21.82
CA GLN A 130 -13.98 4.86 -22.25
C GLN A 130 -12.81 5.02 -21.30
N LEU A 131 -11.63 5.20 -21.90
CA LEU A 131 -10.40 5.47 -21.17
C LEU A 131 -9.90 6.86 -21.56
N GLU A 132 -9.38 7.61 -20.60
CA GLU A 132 -8.58 8.80 -20.87
C GLU A 132 -7.27 8.73 -20.08
N LEU A 133 -6.17 9.14 -20.71
CA LEU A 133 -4.85 9.16 -20.06
C LEU A 133 -4.37 10.59 -19.94
N ARG A 134 -4.03 11.02 -18.71
CA ARG A 134 -3.52 12.36 -18.44
C ARG A 134 -2.23 12.33 -17.65
N ALA A 135 -1.34 13.27 -17.94
CA ALA A 135 -0.18 13.58 -17.12
C ALA A 135 -0.19 15.07 -16.85
N SER A 136 -0.35 15.47 -15.58
CA SER A 136 -0.65 16.86 -15.21
C SER A 136 -1.95 17.37 -15.85
N ALA A 137 -1.95 18.59 -16.39
CA ALA A 137 -3.05 19.18 -17.15
C ALA A 137 -3.18 18.65 -18.59
N GLU A 138 -2.20 17.88 -19.09
CA GLU A 138 -2.15 17.44 -20.47
C GLU A 138 -2.91 16.12 -20.68
N ARG A 139 -3.76 16.09 -21.70
CA ARG A 139 -4.45 14.87 -22.16
C ARG A 139 -3.57 14.14 -23.18
N LEU A 140 -3.00 13.02 -22.77
CA LEU A 140 -2.06 12.24 -23.58
C LEU A 140 -2.74 11.52 -24.74
N ASP A 141 -4.07 11.31 -24.70
CA ASP A 141 -4.82 10.65 -25.78
C ASP A 141 -4.59 11.30 -27.15
N ALA A 142 -4.45 12.63 -27.18
CA ALA A 142 -4.21 13.40 -28.41
C ALA A 142 -2.76 13.30 -28.93
N LEU A 143 -1.84 12.78 -28.10
CA LEU A 143 -0.40 12.74 -28.35
C LEU A 143 0.14 11.31 -28.49
N LEU A 144 -0.71 10.29 -28.50
CA LEU A 144 -0.29 8.87 -28.54
C LEU A 144 0.50 8.47 -29.79
N THR A 145 0.45 9.28 -30.86
CA THR A 145 1.28 9.09 -32.06
C THR A 145 2.75 9.47 -31.81
N ASP A 146 3.00 10.37 -30.87
CA ASP A 146 4.32 10.81 -30.41
C ASP A 146 4.61 10.23 -29.02
N GLU A 147 5.10 8.98 -29.03
CA GLU A 147 5.41 8.22 -27.81
C GLU A 147 6.44 8.94 -26.93
N GLU A 148 7.45 9.56 -27.55
CA GLU A 148 8.53 10.28 -26.86
C GLU A 148 7.97 11.47 -26.07
N ARG A 149 7.05 12.22 -26.65
CA ARG A 149 6.40 13.34 -25.98
C ARG A 149 5.54 12.87 -24.80
N CYS A 150 4.80 11.77 -24.96
CA CYS A 150 4.05 11.16 -23.86
C CYS A 150 4.97 10.74 -22.70
N LEU A 151 6.09 10.06 -23.00
CA LEU A 151 7.08 9.65 -22.01
C LEU A 151 7.65 10.84 -21.24
N ASN A 152 7.93 11.95 -21.92
CA ASN A 152 8.44 13.17 -21.29
C ASN A 152 7.42 13.81 -20.35
N PHE A 153 6.13 13.86 -20.73
CA PHE A 153 5.08 14.35 -19.84
C PHE A 153 4.92 13.49 -18.59
N ILE A 154 4.93 12.17 -18.74
CA ILE A 154 4.83 11.22 -17.61
C ILE A 154 6.04 11.33 -16.70
N PHE A 155 7.26 11.43 -17.26
CA PHE A 155 8.49 11.57 -16.49
C PHE A 155 8.57 12.91 -15.74
N ALA A 156 8.05 13.99 -16.32
CA ALA A 156 7.99 15.30 -15.65
C ALA A 156 7.11 15.26 -14.40
N GLN A 157 6.15 14.34 -14.33
CA GLN A 157 5.31 14.11 -13.15
C GLN A 157 5.99 13.11 -12.21
N LYS A 158 6.83 13.61 -11.30
CA LYS A 158 7.38 12.76 -10.24
C LYS A 158 6.27 12.35 -9.27
N PRO A 159 6.07 11.05 -8.99
CA PRO A 159 5.10 10.62 -7.99
C PRO A 159 5.48 11.20 -6.64
N ASP A 160 4.56 11.98 -6.06
CA ASP A 160 4.70 12.68 -4.78
C ASP A 160 4.25 11.83 -3.59
N ARG A 161 3.62 10.68 -3.87
CA ARG A 161 2.91 9.86 -2.88
C ARG A 161 3.35 8.41 -2.90
N LEU A 162 3.38 7.83 -1.70
CA LEU A 162 3.42 6.39 -1.53
C LEU A 162 2.06 5.80 -1.94
N ARG A 163 2.05 4.49 -2.17
CA ARG A 163 0.81 3.75 -2.44
C ARG A 163 -0.18 3.91 -1.28
N ASP A 164 -1.43 4.16 -1.61
CA ASP A 164 -2.54 4.26 -0.66
C ASP A 164 -2.73 2.96 0.13
N GLU A 165 -3.01 3.12 1.41
CA GLU A 165 -3.20 2.02 2.37
C GLU A 165 -4.40 1.15 2.00
N GLU A 166 -5.47 1.77 1.48
CA GLU A 166 -6.65 1.08 0.95
C GLU A 166 -6.27 0.05 -0.13
N LEU A 167 -5.35 0.41 -1.04
CA LEU A 167 -4.91 -0.53 -2.07
C LEU A 167 -4.04 -1.65 -1.50
N THR A 168 -3.31 -1.36 -0.43
CA THR A 168 -2.49 -2.34 0.29
C THR A 168 -3.38 -3.36 1.01
N GLU A 169 -4.40 -2.90 1.73
CA GLU A 169 -5.39 -3.76 2.38
C GLU A 169 -6.14 -4.63 1.37
N LEU A 170 -6.55 -4.06 0.24
CA LEU A 170 -7.19 -4.82 -0.83
C LEU A 170 -6.26 -5.87 -1.44
N GLU A 171 -4.96 -5.57 -1.54
CA GLU A 171 -3.97 -6.54 -2.00
C GLU A 171 -3.77 -7.70 -1.02
N ASP A 172 -3.70 -7.40 0.28
CA ASP A 172 -3.57 -8.41 1.32
C ASP A 172 -4.83 -9.29 1.41
N ALA A 173 -6.02 -8.70 1.29
CA ALA A 173 -7.27 -9.43 1.20
C ALA A 173 -7.30 -10.38 -0.02
N LEU A 174 -6.83 -9.92 -1.18
CA LEU A 174 -6.73 -10.76 -2.38
C LEU A 174 -5.70 -11.88 -2.24
N ARG A 175 -4.56 -11.62 -1.60
CA ARG A 175 -3.55 -12.65 -1.32
C ARG A 175 -4.11 -13.73 -0.41
N ASN A 176 -4.81 -13.35 0.66
CA ASN A 176 -5.44 -14.28 1.60
C ASN A 176 -6.50 -15.17 0.91
N LEU A 177 -7.30 -14.60 0.01
CA LEU A 177 -8.28 -15.36 -0.78
C LEU A 177 -7.62 -16.34 -1.77
N THR A 178 -6.46 -15.98 -2.34
CA THR A 178 -5.76 -16.84 -3.30
C THR A 178 -5.04 -18.00 -2.61
N CYS A 179 -4.56 -17.81 -1.37
CA CYS A 179 -3.88 -18.85 -0.59
C CYS A 179 -4.81 -19.93 0.01
N GLY A 180 -6.13 -19.73 -0.04
CA GLY A 180 -7.12 -20.73 0.42
C GLY A 180 -7.45 -21.83 -0.60
N SER A 181 -6.97 -21.74 -1.84
CA SER A 181 -7.37 -22.61 -2.96
C SER A 181 -6.37 -23.73 -3.28
N GLY A 182 -5.35 -23.97 -2.46
CA GLY A 182 -4.32 -24.97 -2.70
C GLY A 182 -4.53 -26.24 -1.87
N GLY A 183 -5.35 -27.18 -2.35
CA GLY A 183 -5.41 -28.53 -1.76
C GLY A 183 -6.72 -29.27 -1.95
N GLN A 184 -7.09 -29.59 -3.19
CA GLN A 184 -8.11 -30.61 -3.44
C GLN A 184 -7.76 -31.41 -4.69
N GLY A 185 -7.40 -32.67 -4.46
CA GLY A 185 -7.08 -33.66 -5.47
C GLY A 185 -6.65 -34.96 -4.79
N GLY A 186 -7.58 -35.91 -4.68
CA GLY A 186 -7.32 -37.26 -4.21
C GLY A 186 -8.49 -37.89 -3.46
N ASP A 187 -9.44 -38.43 -4.23
CA ASP A 187 -10.50 -39.35 -3.77
C ASP A 187 -9.97 -40.43 -2.82
N VAL A 188 -10.57 -40.57 -1.63
CA VAL A 188 -11.00 -41.87 -1.10
C VAL A 188 -12.30 -41.69 -0.31
N GLU A 189 -13.29 -42.45 -0.76
CA GLU A 189 -14.66 -42.63 -0.30
C GLU A 189 -14.77 -43.17 1.15
N GLY A 190 -15.78 -42.70 1.89
CA GLY A 190 -16.19 -43.29 3.17
C GLY A 190 -17.02 -42.37 4.08
N ALA A 191 -18.35 -42.45 3.99
CA ALA A 191 -19.31 -41.85 4.94
C ALA A 191 -19.68 -42.86 6.07
N PRO A 192 -20.54 -42.55 7.08
CA PRO A 192 -20.81 -41.31 7.83
C PRO A 192 -20.84 -41.49 9.39
N ALA A 193 -21.17 -40.41 10.13
CA ALA A 193 -21.54 -40.31 11.56
C ALA A 193 -20.36 -40.36 12.58
N THR A 194 -20.29 -39.64 13.70
CA THR A 194 -21.27 -39.01 14.59
C THR A 194 -20.54 -38.02 15.52
N SER A 195 -21.28 -37.05 16.07
CA SER A 195 -20.98 -36.04 17.08
C SER A 195 -19.82 -36.29 18.08
N THR A 196 -18.90 -35.33 18.18
CA THR A 196 -18.26 -34.92 19.45
C THR A 196 -17.90 -33.44 19.42
N ALA A 197 -18.44 -32.70 20.39
CA ALA A 197 -18.02 -31.35 20.70
C ALA A 197 -16.59 -31.39 21.26
N GLU A 198 -15.60 -31.05 20.43
CA GLU A 198 -14.23 -30.84 20.89
C GLU A 198 -13.97 -29.35 21.13
N LYS A 199 -13.66 -29.09 22.39
CA LYS A 199 -13.25 -27.84 23.01
C LYS A 199 -12.08 -27.24 22.23
N LEU A 200 -12.18 -25.97 21.81
CA LEU A 200 -11.06 -25.23 21.23
C LEU A 200 -9.82 -25.32 22.16
N PRO A 201 -8.62 -25.57 21.61
CA PRO A 201 -7.40 -25.48 22.40
C PRO A 201 -7.14 -24.02 22.83
N PRO A 202 -6.70 -23.77 24.08
CA PRO A 202 -6.40 -22.42 24.54
C PRO A 202 -5.23 -21.81 23.76
N PRO A 203 -5.26 -20.51 23.44
CA PRO A 203 -4.16 -19.85 22.74
C PRO A 203 -2.89 -19.83 23.62
N PRO A 204 -1.70 -19.91 23.02
CA PRO A 204 -0.43 -20.02 23.74
C PRO A 204 -0.17 -18.81 24.64
N SER A 205 0.21 -19.09 25.89
CA SER A 205 0.28 -18.20 27.07
C SER A 205 1.34 -17.08 27.03
N GLY A 206 1.62 -16.47 25.89
CA GLY A 206 2.60 -15.37 25.75
C GLY A 206 2.16 -14.23 24.83
N GLN A 207 0.94 -14.29 24.29
CA GLN A 207 0.42 -13.30 23.33
C GLN A 207 -0.79 -12.54 23.88
N THR A 208 -1.01 -12.49 25.19
CA THR A 208 -2.10 -11.73 25.79
C THR A 208 -1.61 -10.87 26.95
N PHE A 209 -2.17 -9.67 27.10
CA PHE A 209 -1.96 -8.77 28.22
C PHE A 209 -3.31 -8.36 28.82
N LEU A 210 -3.32 -7.85 30.05
CA LEU A 210 -4.55 -7.41 30.69
C LEU A 210 -4.75 -5.91 30.47
N PHE A 211 -5.91 -5.53 29.94
CA PHE A 211 -6.37 -4.15 29.86
C PHE A 211 -7.70 -4.05 30.61
N GLN A 212 -7.77 -3.21 31.64
CA GLN A 212 -8.95 -3.10 32.53
C GLN A 212 -9.48 -4.46 33.05
N GLY A 213 -8.59 -5.43 33.30
CA GLY A 213 -8.96 -6.77 33.75
C GLY A 213 -9.46 -7.73 32.65
N GLN A 214 -9.52 -7.29 31.40
CA GLN A 214 -9.84 -8.13 30.24
C GLN A 214 -8.56 -8.64 29.54
N PRO A 215 -8.50 -9.93 29.14
CA PRO A 215 -7.37 -10.46 28.37
C PRO A 215 -7.46 -10.00 26.91
N VAL A 216 -6.45 -9.24 26.47
CA VAL A 216 -6.35 -8.73 25.11
C VAL A 216 -5.16 -9.33 24.39
N VAL A 217 -5.32 -9.68 23.12
CA VAL A 217 -4.25 -10.26 22.29
C VAL A 217 -3.21 -9.19 21.97
N ASN A 218 -1.97 -9.44 22.40
CA ASN A 218 -0.80 -8.66 22.07
C ASN A 218 -0.35 -8.97 20.63
N ARG A 219 -0.21 -7.93 19.83
CA ARG A 219 0.24 -8.00 18.44
C ARG A 219 1.15 -6.81 18.12
N PRO A 220 2.03 -6.89 17.10
CA PRO A 220 2.70 -5.70 16.58
C PRO A 220 1.69 -4.63 16.18
N LEU A 221 2.10 -3.37 16.29
CA LEU A 221 1.28 -2.24 15.86
C LEU A 221 0.98 -2.36 14.37
N SER A 222 -0.31 -2.37 14.05
CA SER A 222 -0.80 -2.31 12.70
C SER A 222 -0.76 -0.87 12.19
N LEU A 223 -0.98 -0.69 10.89
CA LEU A 223 -1.16 0.64 10.32
C LEU A 223 -2.44 1.31 10.84
N GLN A 224 -3.52 0.53 10.99
CA GLN A 224 -4.76 1.00 11.57
C GLN A 224 -4.56 1.58 12.97
N ASP A 225 -3.73 0.97 13.81
CA ASP A 225 -3.43 1.50 15.14
C ASP A 225 -2.72 2.86 15.05
N GLN A 226 -1.82 3.01 14.07
CA GLN A 226 -1.09 4.25 13.85
C GLN A 226 -2.02 5.39 13.39
N LEU A 227 -2.96 5.09 12.49
CA LEU A 227 -3.95 6.04 12.01
C LEU A 227 -4.93 6.43 13.11
N THR A 228 -5.52 5.44 13.81
CA THR A 228 -6.46 5.70 14.91
C THR A 228 -5.80 6.54 16.00
N PHE A 229 -4.54 6.23 16.35
CA PHE A 229 -3.75 7.05 17.26
C PHE A 229 -3.58 8.48 16.74
N ALA A 230 -3.14 8.64 15.49
CA ALA A 230 -2.86 9.95 14.90
C ALA A 230 -4.10 10.85 14.81
N ARG A 231 -5.28 10.27 14.54
CA ARG A 231 -6.56 11.00 14.49
C ARG A 231 -6.98 11.55 15.86
N SER A 232 -6.70 10.81 16.93
CA SER A 232 -7.35 11.04 18.23
C SER A 232 -6.41 11.59 19.31
N VAL A 233 -5.08 11.39 19.20
CA VAL A 233 -4.15 11.78 20.27
C VAL A 233 -3.93 13.30 20.37
N GLY A 234 -4.05 14.03 19.25
CA GLY A 234 -3.82 15.48 19.18
C GLY A 234 -2.50 15.91 19.82
N LEU A 235 -2.51 17.02 20.57
CA LEU A 235 -1.32 17.58 21.25
C LEU A 235 -0.66 16.62 22.26
N LYS A 236 -1.37 15.59 22.73
CA LYS A 236 -0.84 14.62 23.71
C LYS A 236 0.16 13.64 23.09
N TRP A 237 0.37 13.65 21.77
CA TRP A 237 1.34 12.77 21.10
C TRP A 237 2.74 12.89 21.70
N ARG A 238 3.16 14.09 22.10
CA ARG A 238 4.46 14.30 22.76
C ARG A 238 4.55 13.59 24.10
N LYS A 239 3.48 13.59 24.89
CA LYS A 239 3.46 12.94 26.21
C LYS A 239 3.51 11.42 26.05
N VAL A 240 2.72 10.88 25.11
CA VAL A 240 2.78 9.44 24.75
C VAL A 240 4.16 9.07 24.23
N GLY A 241 4.77 9.92 23.39
CA GLY A 241 6.15 9.77 22.93
C GLY A 241 7.15 9.67 24.10
N ARG A 242 7.02 10.51 25.12
CA ARG A 242 7.86 10.44 26.34
C ARG A 242 7.65 9.16 27.15
N SER A 243 6.44 8.62 27.20
CA SER A 243 6.21 7.29 27.79
C SER A 243 6.89 6.18 26.98
N LEU A 244 6.77 6.21 25.65
CA LEU A 244 7.39 5.24 24.75
C LEU A 244 8.94 5.33 24.72
N GLN A 245 9.52 6.51 24.97
CA GLN A 245 10.96 6.73 25.09
C GLN A 245 11.63 5.84 26.15
N ARG A 246 10.92 5.42 27.20
CA ARG A 246 11.48 4.55 28.26
C ARG A 246 11.92 3.20 27.71
N GLY A 247 11.15 2.67 26.74
CA GLY A 247 11.42 1.40 26.09
C GLY A 247 12.00 1.50 24.68
N CYS A 248 12.06 2.68 24.06
CA CYS A 248 12.53 2.86 22.69
C CYS A 248 13.63 3.92 22.58
N ARG A 249 14.85 3.48 22.25
CA ARG A 249 16.01 4.38 22.14
C ARG A 249 15.89 5.38 20.98
N ALA A 250 15.23 5.00 19.89
CA ALA A 250 15.10 5.86 18.70
C ALA A 250 14.14 7.04 18.88
N LEU A 251 13.33 7.02 19.95
CA LEU A 251 12.45 8.12 20.33
C LEU A 251 13.10 9.06 21.34
N ARG A 252 14.25 8.73 21.93
CA ARG A 252 14.91 9.60 22.92
C ARG A 252 15.25 10.96 22.34
N ASP A 253 15.30 11.97 23.19
CA ASP A 253 15.67 13.33 22.81
C ASP A 253 17.01 13.33 22.04
N PRO A 254 17.11 14.05 20.91
CA PRO A 254 16.20 15.10 20.43
C PRO A 254 15.07 14.62 19.50
N ALA A 255 14.81 13.32 19.37
CA ALA A 255 13.95 12.79 18.31
C ALA A 255 12.51 13.35 18.31
N LEU A 256 11.90 13.59 19.48
CA LEU A 256 10.56 14.17 19.56
C LEU A 256 10.53 15.64 19.10
N ASP A 257 11.58 16.41 19.41
CA ASP A 257 11.69 17.79 18.98
C ASP A 257 12.02 17.88 17.48
N SER A 258 12.83 16.95 16.95
CA SER A 258 13.06 16.81 15.52
C SER A 258 11.76 16.50 14.77
N LEU A 259 10.96 15.53 15.24
CA LEU A 259 9.65 15.23 14.66
C LEU A 259 8.70 16.42 14.71
N ALA A 260 8.70 17.16 15.82
CA ALA A 260 7.89 18.35 15.94
C ALA A 260 8.27 19.42 14.92
N TYR A 261 9.57 19.66 14.72
CA TYR A 261 10.08 20.65 13.78
C TYR A 261 9.88 20.24 12.31
N GLU A 262 10.19 18.99 11.97
CA GLU A 262 10.09 18.46 10.60
C GLU A 262 8.64 18.49 10.09
N TYR A 263 7.68 18.09 10.94
CA TYR A 263 6.28 17.93 10.53
C TYR A 263 5.35 19.02 11.08
N GLU A 264 5.89 20.15 11.56
CA GLU A 264 5.07 21.28 12.07
C GLU A 264 4.07 21.80 11.03
N ARG A 265 4.50 21.89 9.77
CA ARG A 265 3.70 22.42 8.66
C ARG A 265 2.57 21.49 8.23
N GLU A 266 2.71 20.19 8.52
CA GLU A 266 1.75 19.15 8.15
C GLU A 266 0.69 18.94 9.25
N GLY A 267 1.00 19.37 10.48
CA GLY A 267 0.07 19.44 11.59
C GLY A 267 0.18 18.30 12.59
N LEU A 268 -0.64 18.36 13.64
CA LEU A 268 -0.57 17.45 14.78
C LEU A 268 -0.84 15.99 14.42
N TYR A 269 -1.72 15.76 13.45
CA TYR A 269 -2.01 14.45 12.93
C TYR A 269 -0.73 13.79 12.39
N GLU A 270 -0.01 14.50 11.52
CA GLU A 270 1.20 13.96 10.91
C GLU A 270 2.31 13.75 11.94
N GLN A 271 2.49 14.70 12.88
CA GLN A 271 3.45 14.53 13.98
C GLN A 271 3.17 13.26 14.82
N ALA A 272 1.91 13.01 15.13
CA ALA A 272 1.48 11.82 15.87
C ALA A 272 1.68 10.53 15.06
N PHE A 273 1.39 10.56 13.76
CA PHE A 273 1.61 9.43 12.86
C PHE A 273 3.11 9.10 12.75
N GLN A 274 3.95 10.11 12.53
CA GLN A 274 5.39 9.95 12.40
C GLN A 274 6.06 9.47 13.69
N LEU A 275 5.51 9.83 14.87
CA LEU A 275 5.93 9.25 16.15
C LEU A 275 5.82 7.71 16.14
N LEU A 276 4.65 7.18 15.80
CA LEU A 276 4.45 5.73 15.81
C LEU A 276 5.15 5.04 14.64
N ARG A 277 5.23 5.70 13.49
CA ARG A 277 6.02 5.20 12.35
C ARG A 277 7.49 5.02 12.74
N ARG A 278 8.08 6.01 13.43
CA ARG A 278 9.46 5.93 13.94
C ARG A 278 9.61 4.86 15.02
N PHE A 279 8.62 4.70 15.88
CA PHE A 279 8.59 3.64 16.90
C PHE A 279 8.59 2.24 16.26
N VAL A 280 7.75 2.01 15.25
CA VAL A 280 7.67 0.75 14.51
C VAL A 280 8.96 0.48 13.72
N GLN A 281 9.52 1.50 13.06
CA GLN A 281 10.80 1.36 12.34
C GLN A 281 11.95 0.97 13.26
N ALA A 282 11.98 1.48 14.49
CA ALA A 282 13.06 1.22 15.44
C ALA A 282 12.93 -0.13 16.16
N GLU A 283 11.72 -0.50 16.56
CA GLU A 283 11.47 -1.68 17.40
C GLU A 283 11.00 -2.89 16.58
N GLY A 284 10.59 -2.70 15.32
CA GLY A 284 10.06 -3.75 14.45
C GLY A 284 8.91 -4.50 15.09
N ARG A 285 9.01 -5.83 15.18
CA ARG A 285 8.00 -6.70 15.83
C ARG A 285 7.82 -6.43 17.32
N ARG A 286 8.73 -5.68 17.96
CA ARG A 286 8.65 -5.30 19.39
C ARG A 286 7.90 -3.99 19.62
N ALA A 287 7.52 -3.26 18.56
CA ALA A 287 6.54 -2.18 18.64
C ALA A 287 5.15 -2.81 18.76
N THR A 288 4.77 -3.20 19.97
CA THR A 288 3.54 -3.95 20.23
C THR A 288 2.40 -3.06 20.69
N LEU A 289 1.17 -3.53 20.46
CA LEU A 289 -0.06 -2.91 20.92
C LEU A 289 -0.07 -2.70 22.43
N GLN A 290 0.41 -3.68 23.20
CA GLN A 290 0.56 -3.56 24.66
C GLN A 290 1.35 -2.30 25.06
N ARG A 291 2.51 -2.05 24.44
CA ARG A 291 3.36 -0.91 24.81
C ARG A 291 2.71 0.43 24.49
N LEU A 292 1.93 0.48 23.42
CA LEU A 292 1.15 1.66 23.08
C LEU A 292 0.00 1.87 24.07
N VAL A 293 -0.73 0.81 24.40
CA VAL A 293 -1.84 0.87 25.37
C VAL A 293 -1.35 1.28 26.75
N GLU A 294 -0.26 0.69 27.25
CA GLU A 294 0.37 1.11 28.52
C GLU A 294 0.73 2.60 28.50
N ALA A 295 1.32 3.08 27.40
CA ALA A 295 1.65 4.50 27.25
C ALA A 295 0.42 5.40 27.14
N LEU A 296 -0.71 4.91 26.62
CA LEU A 296 -1.98 5.66 26.56
C LEU A 296 -2.64 5.72 27.94
N GLU A 297 -2.65 4.63 28.68
CA GLU A 297 -3.18 4.56 30.05
C GLU A 297 -2.43 5.51 30.99
N GLU A 298 -1.10 5.54 30.91
CA GLU A 298 -0.27 6.49 31.67
C GLU A 298 -0.56 7.97 31.37
N ASN A 299 -1.14 8.26 30.20
CA ASN A 299 -1.42 9.61 29.72
C ASN A 299 -2.92 9.95 29.73
N GLU A 300 -3.72 9.19 30.47
CA GLU A 300 -5.17 9.39 30.62
C GLU A 300 -5.90 9.38 29.27
N LEU A 301 -5.47 8.50 28.36
CA LEU A 301 -6.04 8.28 27.02
C LEU A 301 -6.70 6.90 26.91
N THR A 302 -7.43 6.52 27.95
CA THR A 302 -8.07 5.21 28.07
C THR A 302 -9.13 4.95 27.00
N SER A 303 -9.90 5.97 26.61
CA SER A 303 -10.87 5.86 25.50
C SER A 303 -10.20 5.56 24.16
N LEU A 304 -9.06 6.20 23.89
CA LEU A 304 -8.26 5.90 22.70
C LEU A 304 -7.65 4.48 22.76
N ALA A 305 -7.29 4.01 23.95
CA ALA A 305 -6.85 2.63 24.12
C ALA A 305 -8.01 1.64 23.83
N GLU A 306 -9.23 1.93 24.28
CA GLU A 306 -10.43 1.13 23.98
C GLU A 306 -10.72 1.08 22.47
N ASP A 307 -10.64 2.23 21.78
CA ASP A 307 -10.79 2.32 20.32
C ASP A 307 -9.77 1.43 19.59
N LEU A 308 -8.51 1.44 20.03
CA LEU A 308 -7.44 0.63 19.44
C LEU A 308 -7.61 -0.88 19.68
N LEU A 309 -8.24 -1.24 20.80
CA LEU A 309 -8.51 -2.63 21.16
C LEU A 309 -9.83 -3.14 20.56
N GLY A 310 -10.59 -2.28 19.87
CA GLY A 310 -11.91 -2.61 19.34
C GLY A 310 -12.95 -2.89 20.44
N LEU A 311 -12.72 -2.34 21.63
CA LEU A 311 -13.60 -2.47 22.80
C LEU A 311 -14.56 -1.27 22.94
N ALA A 312 -14.38 -0.24 22.11
CA ALA A 312 -15.27 0.90 22.06
C ALA A 312 -16.67 0.46 21.61
N ASN A 313 -17.65 0.60 22.50
CA ASN A 313 -19.05 0.36 22.16
C ASN A 313 -19.50 1.40 21.11
N PRO A 314 -20.02 0.98 19.95
CA PRO A 314 -20.50 1.92 18.93
C PRO A 314 -21.75 2.73 19.36
N ASP A 315 -22.34 2.43 20.51
CA ASP A 315 -23.53 3.09 21.06
C ASP A 315 -23.23 4.05 22.25
N GLY A 316 -21.96 4.40 22.48
CA GLY A 316 -21.56 5.40 23.47
C GLY A 316 -21.68 6.83 22.93
N SER A 317 -22.87 7.40 23.04
CA SER A 317 -23.22 8.79 22.67
C SER A 317 -22.18 9.84 23.09
N LEU A 318 -21.96 10.81 22.20
CA LEU A 318 -21.30 12.09 22.41
C LEU A 318 -21.57 12.68 23.81
N ALA A 319 -20.50 13.08 24.48
CA ALA A 319 -20.47 14.20 25.42
C ALA A 319 -19.18 15.01 25.20
#